data_AF-A0A3M0K115-F1
#
_entry.id   AF-A0A3M0K115-F1
#
_cell.length_a   1.000
_cell.length_b   1.000
_cell.length_c   1.000
_cell.angle_alpha   90.00
_cell.angle_beta   90.00
_cell.angle_gamma   90.00
#
_symmetry.space_group_name_H-M   'P 1'
#
loop_
_entity.id
_entity.type
_entity.pdbx_description
1 polymer ?
#
loop_
_entity_poly.entity_id
_entity_poly.type
_entity_poly.pdbx_seq_one_letter_code
_entity_poly.pdbx_strand_id
1 'polypeptide(L)'
;MSRAGSNGYAALERAGAETVKRAVQLDVACRFQESLVCYQEGIDLLLQVVKATTDEAKKHRYRQKISEYMTRAEDIKKHIEKEKQDGKYHKQIRIEENATGFGYEKLFHEYLTEIVSEVWVEDPYIRQVHQASNCLV
;
A
#
# COMPACT_ATOMS: atom_id res chain seq x y z
N MET A 1 2.12 15.85 -38.74
CA MET A 1 1.61 14.87 -37.76
C MET A 1 2.59 14.84 -36.57
N SER A 2 2.34 15.53 -35.44
CA SER A 2 3.22 15.39 -34.24
C SER A 2 2.67 15.97 -32.91
N ARG A 3 1.42 16.47 -32.85
CA ARG A 3 0.90 17.13 -31.63
C ARG A 3 0.35 16.18 -30.55
N ALA A 4 0.10 14.90 -30.86
CA ALA A 4 -0.51 13.96 -29.92
C ALA A 4 0.49 13.35 -28.91
N GLY A 5 1.76 13.17 -29.30
CA GLY A 5 2.78 12.52 -28.45
C GLY A 5 3.31 13.39 -27.31
N SER A 6 3.41 14.72 -27.50
CA SER A 6 3.93 15.61 -26.44
C SER A 6 2.93 15.83 -25.30
N ASN A 7 1.63 15.74 -25.59
CA ASN A 7 0.58 15.97 -24.61
C ASN A 7 0.48 14.81 -23.60
N GLY A 8 0.69 13.57 -24.05
CA GLY A 8 0.74 12.38 -23.19
C GLY A 8 1.99 12.38 -22.30
N TYR A 9 3.14 12.77 -22.83
CA TYR A 9 4.39 12.88 -22.05
C TYR A 9 4.27 13.87 -20.90
N ALA A 10 3.77 15.09 -21.15
CA ALA A 10 3.59 16.10 -20.12
C ALA A 10 2.52 15.70 -19.09
N ALA A 11 1.51 14.92 -19.49
CA ALA A 11 0.52 14.37 -18.57
C ALA A 11 1.13 13.33 -17.62
N LEU A 12 1.96 12.40 -18.13
CA LEU A 12 2.67 11.41 -17.32
C LEU A 12 3.63 12.07 -16.33
N GLU A 13 4.36 13.10 -16.77
CA GLU A 13 5.28 13.87 -15.92
C GLU A 13 4.53 14.55 -14.76
N ARG A 14 3.41 15.21 -15.05
CA ARG A 14 2.57 15.85 -14.03
C ARG A 14 1.99 14.82 -13.07
N ALA A 15 1.42 13.73 -13.59
CA ALA A 15 0.83 12.68 -12.78
C ALA A 15 1.87 12.07 -11.84
N GLY A 16 3.07 11.71 -12.35
CA GLY A 16 4.15 11.19 -11.52
C GLY A 16 4.57 12.16 -10.42
N ALA A 17 4.71 13.45 -10.73
CA ALA A 17 5.06 14.47 -9.75
C ALA A 17 3.98 14.66 -8.65
N GLU A 18 2.70 14.69 -9.04
CA GLU A 18 1.57 14.83 -8.10
C GLU A 18 1.44 13.59 -7.21
N THR A 19 1.57 12.39 -7.77
CA THR A 19 1.50 11.13 -7.01
C THR A 19 2.64 11.02 -6.00
N VAL A 20 3.88 11.37 -6.37
CA VAL A 20 4.99 11.39 -5.40
C VAL A 20 4.81 12.48 -4.35
N LYS A 21 4.28 13.65 -4.72
CA LYS A 21 3.96 14.70 -3.74
C LYS A 21 2.94 14.21 -2.71
N ARG A 22 1.91 13.49 -3.15
CA ARG A 22 0.94 12.83 -2.26
C ARG A 22 1.61 11.77 -1.38
N ALA A 23 2.54 10.99 -1.93
CA ALA A 23 3.31 10.01 -1.16
C ALA A 23 4.04 10.69 0.01
N VAL A 24 4.78 11.78 -0.24
CA VAL A 24 5.49 12.54 0.80
C VAL A 24 4.53 13.08 1.87
N GLN A 25 3.36 13.57 1.48
CA GLN A 25 2.36 14.07 2.44
C GLN A 25 1.83 12.94 3.35
N LEU A 26 1.57 11.76 2.79
CA LEU A 26 1.13 10.59 3.53
C LEU A 26 2.24 10.06 4.44
N ASP A 27 3.50 10.07 3.98
CA ASP A 27 4.68 9.70 4.76
C ASP A 27 4.81 10.57 6.02
N VAL A 28 4.74 11.90 5.85
CA VAL A 28 4.79 12.87 6.97
C VAL A 28 3.60 12.68 7.93
N ALA A 29 2.44 12.24 7.42
CA ALA A 29 1.28 11.90 8.24
C ALA A 29 1.34 10.50 8.86
N CYS A 30 2.48 9.79 8.75
CA CYS A 30 2.68 8.41 9.19
C CYS A 30 1.68 7.40 8.59
N ARG A 31 1.03 7.73 7.46
CA ARG A 31 0.16 6.83 6.69
C ARG A 31 1.01 5.97 5.76
N PHE A 32 1.89 5.18 6.37
CA PHE A 32 2.98 4.48 5.67
C PHE A 32 2.53 3.55 4.55
N GLN A 33 1.43 2.82 4.73
CA GLN A 33 0.93 1.89 3.71
C GLN A 33 0.47 2.64 2.45
N GLU A 34 -0.32 3.70 2.61
CA GLU A 34 -0.79 4.51 1.48
C GLU A 34 0.34 5.31 0.85
N SER A 35 1.25 5.82 1.69
CA SER A 35 2.48 6.46 1.23
C SER A 35 3.29 5.53 0.34
N LEU A 36 3.48 4.27 0.75
CA LEU A 36 4.24 3.28 -0.01
C LEU A 36 3.62 3.04 -1.39
N VAL A 37 2.30 2.88 -1.45
CA VAL A 37 1.57 2.69 -2.72
C VAL A 37 1.76 3.91 -3.63
N CYS A 38 1.57 5.13 -3.11
CA CYS A 38 1.77 6.34 -3.90
C CYS A 38 3.23 6.51 -4.36
N TYR A 39 4.22 6.12 -3.54
CA TYR A 39 5.62 6.13 -3.99
C TYR A 39 5.84 5.19 -5.16
N GLN A 40 5.34 3.95 -5.08
CA GLN A 40 5.49 2.95 -6.14
C GLN A 40 4.84 3.41 -7.45
N GLU A 41 3.58 3.85 -7.40
CA GLU A 41 2.86 4.36 -8.57
C GLU A 41 3.54 5.60 -9.18
N GLY A 42 3.96 6.54 -8.33
CA GLY A 42 4.64 7.75 -8.77
C GLY A 42 6.00 7.45 -9.42
N ILE A 43 6.77 6.52 -8.86
CA ILE A 43 8.04 6.05 -9.42
C ILE A 43 7.83 5.38 -10.77
N ASP A 44 6.82 4.52 -10.91
CA ASP A 44 6.51 3.83 -12.17
C ASP A 44 6.13 4.81 -13.29
N LEU A 45 5.35 5.84 -12.96
CA LEU A 45 5.03 6.93 -13.90
C LEU A 45 6.29 7.70 -14.32
N LEU A 46 7.14 8.06 -13.36
CA LEU A 46 8.38 8.78 -13.65
C LEU A 46 9.39 7.94 -14.44
N LEU A 47 9.42 6.61 -14.24
CA LEU A 47 10.21 5.70 -15.06
C LEU A 47 9.74 5.67 -16.52
N GLN A 48 8.43 5.74 -16.77
CA GLN A 48 7.89 5.89 -18.13
C GLN A 48 8.31 7.23 -18.76
N VAL A 49 8.30 8.31 -17.97
CA VAL A 49 8.81 9.63 -18.40
C VAL A 49 10.28 9.54 -18.79
N VAL A 50 11.13 8.88 -18.00
CA VAL A 50 12.55 8.68 -18.32
C VAL A 50 12.74 7.92 -19.63
N LYS A 51 11.95 6.86 -19.87
CA LYS A 51 12.00 6.07 -21.12
C LYS A 51 11.62 6.90 -22.34
N ALA A 52 10.66 7.81 -22.21
CA ALA A 52 10.16 8.65 -23.30
C ALA A 52 10.98 9.95 -23.50
N THR A 53 11.77 10.36 -22.51
CA THR A 53 12.61 11.56 -22.61
C THR A 53 13.77 11.31 -23.58
N THR A 54 14.17 12.32 -24.36
CA THR A 54 15.37 12.26 -25.22
C THR A 54 16.53 13.08 -24.66
N ASP A 55 16.24 14.11 -23.88
CA ASP A 55 17.23 14.93 -23.17
C ASP A 55 17.93 14.14 -22.05
N GLU A 56 19.22 13.87 -22.23
CA GLU A 56 20.04 13.11 -21.27
C GLU A 56 20.26 13.83 -19.93
N ALA A 57 20.35 15.16 -19.92
CA ALA A 57 20.47 15.92 -18.67
C ALA A 57 19.16 15.82 -17.86
N LYS A 58 18.01 15.91 -18.54
CA LYS A 58 16.70 15.72 -17.91
C LYS A 58 16.51 14.28 -17.43
N LYS A 59 16.91 13.27 -18.21
CA LYS A 59 16.92 11.86 -17.77
C LYS A 59 17.75 11.65 -16.51
N HIS A 60 18.96 12.21 -16.47
CA HIS A 60 19.86 12.05 -15.33
C HIS A 60 19.21 12.60 -14.05
N ARG A 61 18.63 13.80 -14.12
CA ARG A 61 17.89 14.41 -13.00
C ARG A 61 16.73 13.54 -12.51
N TYR A 62 15.93 13.00 -13.42
CA TYR A 62 14.85 12.09 -13.02
C TYR A 62 15.36 10.81 -12.38
N ARG A 63 16.42 10.19 -12.92
CA ARG A 63 16.99 8.97 -12.34
C ARG A 63 17.49 9.20 -10.92
N GLN A 64 18.13 10.35 -10.65
CA GLN A 64 18.53 10.73 -9.30
C GLN A 64 17.32 10.82 -8.36
N LYS A 65 16.28 11.57 -8.75
CA LYS A 65 15.06 11.72 -7.93
C LYS A 65 14.32 10.41 -7.73
N ILE A 66 14.18 9.61 -8.77
CA ILE A 66 13.56 8.28 -8.71
C ILE A 66 14.34 7.38 -7.74
N SER A 67 15.68 7.43 -7.74
CA SER A 67 16.49 6.67 -6.79
C SER A 67 16.24 7.11 -5.35
N GLU A 68 16.17 8.41 -5.07
CA GLU A 68 15.82 8.93 -3.73
C GLU A 68 14.45 8.42 -3.26
N TYR A 69 13.44 8.48 -4.14
CA TYR A 69 12.10 8.00 -3.84
C TYR A 69 12.04 6.48 -3.66
N MET A 70 12.80 5.71 -4.45
CA MET A 70 12.91 4.26 -4.26
C MET A 70 13.52 3.90 -2.91
N THR A 71 14.62 4.55 -2.52
CA THR A 71 15.24 4.33 -1.21
C THR A 71 14.24 4.60 -0.09
N ARG A 72 13.50 5.71 -0.17
CA ARG A 72 12.47 6.01 0.85
C ARG A 72 11.34 4.98 0.86
N ALA A 73 10.86 4.53 -0.30
CA ALA A 73 9.84 3.51 -0.41
C ALA A 73 10.29 2.17 0.21
N GLU A 74 11.56 1.78 0.01
CA GLU A 74 12.15 0.59 0.61
C GLU A 74 12.22 0.70 2.15
N ASP A 75 12.61 1.86 2.68
CA ASP A 75 12.66 2.09 4.12
C ASP A 75 11.26 2.02 4.75
N ILE A 76 10.26 2.62 4.10
CA ILE A 76 8.86 2.52 4.53
C ILE A 76 8.39 1.06 4.51
N LYS A 77 8.72 0.30 3.45
CA LYS A 77 8.37 -1.12 3.35
C LYS A 77 8.98 -1.93 4.50
N LYS A 78 10.26 -1.71 4.82
CA LYS A 78 10.93 -2.35 5.96
C LYS A 78 10.27 -1.98 7.29
N HIS A 79 9.90 -0.71 7.47
CA HIS A 79 9.19 -0.26 8.67
C HIS A 79 7.85 -0.95 8.84
N ILE A 80 7.04 -1.04 7.77
CA ILE A 80 5.74 -1.73 7.80
C ILE A 80 5.92 -3.21 8.13
N GLU A 81 6.91 -3.87 7.54
CA GLU A 81 7.18 -5.28 7.81
C GLU A 81 7.62 -5.51 9.26
N LYS A 82 8.44 -4.61 9.81
CA LYS A 82 8.81 -4.64 11.22
C LYS A 82 7.59 -4.46 12.14
N GLU A 83 6.73 -3.48 11.86
CA GLU A 83 5.51 -3.27 12.65
C GLU A 83 4.55 -4.46 12.59
N LYS A 84 4.53 -5.22 11.48
CA LYS A 84 3.78 -6.49 11.39
C LYS A 84 4.38 -7.56 12.29
N GLN A 85 5.70 -7.72 12.27
CA GLN A 85 6.41 -8.68 13.13
C GLN A 85 6.27 -8.34 14.61
N ASP A 86 6.32 -7.05 14.95
CA ASP A 86 6.17 -6.54 16.32
C ASP A 86 4.69 -6.55 16.79
N GLY A 87 3.74 -6.99 15.95
CA GLY A 87 2.31 -7.06 16.28
C GLY A 87 1.60 -5.71 16.40
N LYS A 88 2.25 -4.61 15.99
CA LYS A 88 1.73 -3.24 16.08
C LYS A 88 0.99 -2.78 14.83
N TYR A 89 1.08 -3.56 13.75
CA TYR A 89 0.37 -3.28 12.51
C TYR A 89 -1.12 -3.61 12.61
N HIS A 90 -1.98 -2.60 12.53
CA HIS A 90 -3.43 -2.76 12.55
C HIS A 90 -4.01 -2.52 11.15
N LYS A 91 -4.61 -3.56 10.57
CA LYS A 91 -5.38 -3.47 9.32
C LYS A 91 -6.85 -3.31 9.68
N GLN A 92 -7.48 -2.23 9.21
CA GLN A 92 -8.92 -2.05 9.36
C GLN A 92 -9.64 -2.57 8.11
N ILE A 93 -10.61 -3.46 8.30
CA ILE A 93 -11.49 -3.97 7.24
C ILE A 93 -12.89 -3.44 7.54
N ARG A 94 -13.52 -2.80 6.55
CA ARG A 94 -14.92 -2.39 6.63
C ARG A 94 -15.77 -3.40 5.88
N ILE A 95 -16.65 -4.10 6.60
CA ILE A 95 -17.63 -5.03 6.03
C ILE A 95 -18.92 -4.24 5.80
N GLU A 96 -19.26 -3.97 4.55
CA GLU A 96 -20.49 -3.24 4.20
C GLU A 96 -21.74 -4.11 4.44
N GLU A 97 -22.90 -3.46 4.54
CA GLU A 97 -24.18 -4.14 4.73
C GLU A 97 -24.45 -5.16 3.62
N ASN A 98 -24.87 -6.37 3.98
CA ASN A 98 -25.13 -7.50 3.08
C ASN A 98 -23.91 -7.97 2.25
N ALA A 99 -22.70 -7.56 2.60
CA ALA A 99 -21.49 -8.04 1.93
C ALA A 99 -21.21 -9.51 2.24
N THR A 100 -20.69 -10.25 1.27
CA THR A 100 -20.36 -11.68 1.38
C THR A 100 -18.86 -11.93 1.24
N GLY A 101 -18.41 -13.13 1.61
CA GLY A 101 -16.99 -13.52 1.47
C GLY A 101 -16.07 -13.02 2.58
N PHE A 102 -16.61 -12.83 3.79
CA PHE A 102 -15.87 -12.48 5.02
C PHE A 102 -15.98 -13.59 6.09
N GLY A 103 -15.82 -14.86 5.69
CA GLY A 103 -15.76 -15.98 6.63
C GLY A 103 -14.50 -15.91 7.51
N TYR A 104 -14.53 -16.56 8.68
CA TYR A 104 -13.43 -16.50 9.65
C TYR A 104 -12.09 -16.97 9.09
N GLU A 105 -12.06 -18.07 8.33
CA GLU A 105 -10.86 -18.53 7.63
C GLU A 105 -10.28 -17.40 6.77
N LYS A 106 -11.10 -16.76 5.94
CA LYS A 106 -10.64 -15.69 5.05
C LYS A 106 -10.23 -14.41 5.80
N LEU A 107 -10.83 -14.12 6.95
CA LEU A 107 -10.47 -12.95 7.75
C LEU A 107 -9.14 -13.16 8.49
N PHE A 108 -8.90 -14.38 8.99
CA PHE A 108 -7.79 -14.67 9.89
C PHE A 108 -6.62 -15.44 9.23
N HIS A 109 -6.74 -15.91 7.98
CA HIS A 109 -5.67 -16.72 7.34
C HIS A 109 -4.30 -16.02 7.29
N GLU A 110 -4.25 -14.69 7.14
CA GLU A 110 -2.98 -13.95 7.10
C GLU A 110 -2.29 -13.91 8.47
N TYR A 111 -3.02 -14.21 9.55
CA TYR A 111 -2.58 -14.04 10.94
C TYR A 111 -2.44 -15.38 11.68
N LEU A 112 -3.21 -16.40 11.30
CA LEU A 112 -3.12 -17.77 11.83
C LEU A 112 -2.03 -18.54 11.09
N THR A 113 -0.81 -18.45 11.61
CA THR A 113 0.38 -19.14 11.10
C THR A 113 0.80 -20.26 12.05
N GLU A 114 1.72 -21.13 11.63
CA GLU A 114 2.19 -22.29 12.43
C GLU A 114 2.83 -21.90 13.78
N ILE A 115 3.21 -20.63 13.95
CA ILE A 115 3.77 -20.10 15.21
C ILE A 115 2.71 -19.81 16.28
N VAL A 116 1.42 -19.78 15.91
CA VAL A 116 0.33 -19.49 16.86
C VAL A 116 0.02 -20.76 17.66
N SER A 117 0.36 -20.77 18.95
CA SER A 117 0.11 -21.90 19.85
C SER A 117 -1.06 -21.70 20.81
N GLU A 118 -1.50 -20.45 20.99
CA GLU A 118 -2.58 -20.09 21.92
C GLU A 118 -3.39 -18.92 21.35
N VAL A 119 -4.71 -18.95 21.53
CA VAL A 119 -5.64 -17.91 21.06
C VAL A 119 -6.53 -17.49 22.22
N TRP A 120 -6.56 -16.18 22.47
CA TRP A 120 -7.42 -15.55 23.46
C TRP A 120 -8.56 -14.81 22.75
N VAL A 121 -9.80 -15.11 23.10
CA VAL A 121 -11.00 -14.47 22.52
C VAL A 121 -11.84 -13.86 23.63
N GLU A 122 -12.02 -12.55 23.58
CA GLU A 122 -12.91 -11.80 24.47
C GLU A 122 -14.13 -11.30 23.67
N ASP A 123 -15.23 -12.05 23.71
CA ASP A 123 -16.49 -11.68 23.06
C ASP A 123 -17.64 -11.67 24.08
N PRO A 124 -18.19 -10.49 24.43
CA PRO A 124 -19.26 -10.37 25.43
C PRO A 124 -20.61 -10.93 24.96
N TYR A 125 -20.73 -11.30 23.69
CA TYR A 125 -21.97 -11.71 23.04
C TYR A 125 -22.07 -13.20 22.77
N ILE A 126 -21.15 -14.07 23.21
CA ILE A 126 -21.35 -15.53 23.12
C ILE A 126 -22.37 -15.98 24.18
N ARG A 127 -23.67 -15.91 23.86
CA ARG A 127 -24.77 -16.19 24.82
C ARG A 127 -25.84 -17.13 24.28
N GLN A 128 -26.06 -17.12 22.97
CA GLN A 128 -27.09 -17.86 22.25
C GLN A 128 -26.47 -19.00 21.44
N VAL A 129 -27.29 -19.99 21.08
CA VAL A 129 -26.83 -21.19 20.36
C VAL A 129 -26.10 -20.84 19.05
N HIS A 130 -26.63 -19.93 18.24
CA HIS A 130 -26.00 -19.53 16.99
C HIS A 130 -24.66 -18.80 17.21
N GLN A 131 -24.49 -18.07 18.32
CA GLN A 131 -23.24 -17.40 18.66
C GLN A 131 -22.19 -18.42 19.09
N ALA A 132 -22.59 -19.47 19.83
CA ALA A 132 -21.71 -20.60 20.13
C ALA A 132 -21.32 -21.36 18.84
N SER A 133 -22.26 -21.53 17.90
CA SER A 133 -21.95 -22.11 16.59
C SER A 133 -20.89 -21.31 15.85
N ASN A 134 -20.93 -19.97 15.87
CA ASN A 134 -19.92 -19.13 15.24
C ASN A 134 -18.49 -19.38 15.76
N CYS A 135 -18.32 -19.77 17.02
CA CYS A 135 -17.01 -20.09 17.59
C CYS A 135 -16.51 -21.51 17.29
N LEU A 136 -17.38 -22.37 16.75
CA LEU A 136 -17.07 -23.78 16.45
C LEU A 136 -16.76 -24.03 14.96
N VAL A 137 -16.90 -23.01 14.12
CA VAL A 137 -16.65 -23.08 12.66
C VAL A 137 -15.17 -22.92 12.34
#